data_AF-A0AA39LQE5-F1
#
_entry.id   AF-A0AA39LQE5-F1
#
_cell.length_a   1.000
_cell.length_b   1.000
_cell.length_c   1.000
_cell.angle_alpha   90.00
_cell.angle_beta   90.00
_cell.angle_gamma   90.00
#
_symmetry.space_group_name_H-M   'P 1'
#
loop_
_entity.id
_entity.type
_entity.pdbx_description
1 polymer ?
#
loop_
_entity_poly.entity_id
_entity_poly.type
_entity_poly.pdbx_seq_one_letter_code
_entity_poly.pdbx_strand_id
1 'polypeptide(L)'
;MKLLVAQEIVALDSSLTSDMDWGEMEMLLFFIEGFIVVMVNIPVVCVIFFSPTLNKTKELMFIGGLCLADTVDAFGYIFAGIIRTHMYAIGTDESVTYQINCFYTSFVILFFVGYQFTAIMTLVVSLDRFAAVFYPSRQMRFSRANRFSVIAGVAAWQILLPPTQ
;
A
#
# COMPACT_ATOMS: atom_id res chain seq x y z
N MET A 1 5.96 -4.11 13.14
CA MET A 1 6.80 -2.89 13.10
C MET A 1 6.01 -1.65 12.71
N LYS A 2 5.15 -1.70 11.67
CA LYS A 2 4.21 -0.60 11.32
C LYS A 2 3.33 -0.12 12.50
N LEU A 3 2.87 -1.05 13.35
CA LEU A 3 2.06 -0.75 14.54
C LEU A 3 2.78 0.07 15.63
N LEU A 4 4.11 -0.01 15.73
CA LEU A 4 4.86 0.69 16.79
C LEU A 4 5.16 2.15 16.41
N VAL A 5 5.49 2.39 15.14
CA VAL A 5 5.74 3.75 14.62
C VAL A 5 4.43 4.57 14.58
N ALA A 6 3.31 3.92 14.24
CA ALA A 6 2.00 4.57 14.31
C ALA A 6 1.62 5.00 15.74
N GLN A 7 2.00 4.22 16.75
CA GLN A 7 1.65 4.50 18.15
C GLN A 7 2.44 5.68 18.73
N GLU A 8 3.72 5.84 18.38
CA GLU A 8 4.54 6.97 18.84
C GLU A 8 4.16 8.29 18.16
N ILE A 9 3.76 8.26 16.89
CA ILE A 9 3.32 9.47 16.16
C ILE A 9 1.97 9.97 16.71
N VAL A 10 1.05 9.06 17.02
CA VAL A 10 -0.27 9.40 17.63
C VAL A 10 -0.11 10.01 19.02
N ALA A 11 0.89 9.59 19.80
CA ALA A 11 1.14 10.15 21.13
C ALA A 11 1.69 11.59 21.07
N LEU A 12 2.52 11.91 20.07
CA LEU A 12 3.09 13.26 19.92
C LEU A 12 2.04 14.28 19.46
N ASP A 13 1.10 13.86 18.61
CA ASP A 13 0.05 14.70 18.02
C ASP A 13 -1.03 15.15 19.02
N SER A 14 -1.23 14.35 20.08
CA SER A 14 -2.21 14.64 21.15
C SER A 14 -1.90 15.88 22.02
N SER A 15 -0.71 16.47 21.87
CA SER A 15 -0.25 17.61 22.67
C SER A 15 -0.37 18.97 21.96
N LEU A 16 -0.67 19.01 20.67
CA LEU A 16 -0.72 20.24 19.85
C LEU A 16 -2.16 20.69 19.50
N THR A 17 -3.19 19.97 19.96
CA THR A 17 -4.54 19.86 19.36
C THR A 17 -5.62 20.78 19.93
N SER A 18 -5.29 21.83 20.70
CA SER A 18 -6.32 22.50 21.52
C SER A 18 -7.22 23.54 20.82
N ASP A 19 -6.96 23.93 19.56
CA ASP A 19 -7.78 24.97 18.86
C ASP A 19 -8.08 24.69 17.37
N MET A 20 -7.76 23.50 16.85
CA MET A 20 -7.95 23.15 15.43
C MET A 20 -9.10 22.14 15.24
N ASP A 21 -9.94 22.36 14.24
CA ASP A 21 -11.15 21.57 13.98
C ASP A 21 -10.78 20.10 13.66
N TRP A 22 -11.38 19.14 14.37
CA TRP A 22 -10.94 17.73 14.39
C TRP A 22 -10.88 17.09 12.99
N GLY A 23 -11.75 17.51 12.07
CA GLY A 23 -11.75 17.01 10.69
C GLY A 23 -10.53 17.46 9.87
N GLU A 24 -10.01 18.66 10.12
CA GLU A 24 -8.81 19.14 9.44
C GLU A 24 -7.56 18.37 9.87
N MET A 25 -7.48 18.04 11.16
CA MET A 25 -6.40 17.22 11.70
C MET A 25 -6.37 15.82 11.09
N GLU A 26 -7.52 15.16 10.98
CA GLU A 26 -7.59 13.83 10.36
C GLU A 26 -7.14 13.85 8.89
N MET A 27 -7.56 14.86 8.12
CA MET A 27 -7.17 15.00 6.72
C MET A 27 -5.67 15.26 6.55
N LEU A 28 -5.12 16.13 7.39
CA LEU A 28 -3.70 16.49 7.37
C LEU A 28 -2.84 15.29 7.78
N LEU A 29 -3.29 14.50 8.75
CA LEU A 29 -2.62 13.29 9.21
C LEU A 29 -2.54 12.24 8.09
N PHE A 30 -3.64 11.95 7.37
CA PHE A 30 -3.61 11.02 6.23
C PHE A 30 -2.66 11.48 5.13
N PHE A 31 -2.61 12.79 4.86
CA PHE A 31 -1.72 13.35 3.85
C PHE A 31 -0.24 13.20 4.25
N ILE A 32 0.11 13.56 5.48
CA ILE A 32 1.49 13.43 6.00
C ILE A 32 1.91 11.96 6.06
N GLU A 33 1.05 11.08 6.57
CA GLU A 33 1.34 9.65 6.66
C GLU A 33 1.64 9.07 5.27
N GLY A 34 0.76 9.30 4.29
CA GLY A 34 0.97 8.87 2.92
C GLY A 34 2.25 9.44 2.32
N PHE A 35 2.53 10.73 2.55
CA PHE A 35 3.73 11.39 2.02
C PHE A 35 5.03 10.79 2.58
N ILE A 36 5.11 10.55 3.88
CA ILE A 36 6.28 9.93 4.53
C ILE A 36 6.52 8.53 3.96
N VAL A 37 5.46 7.73 3.85
CA VAL A 37 5.55 6.35 3.32
C VAL A 37 6.04 6.35 1.88
N VAL A 38 5.53 7.25 1.03
CA VAL A 38 5.99 7.42 -0.36
C VAL A 38 7.46 7.82 -0.41
N MET A 39 7.86 8.82 0.37
CA MET A 39 9.24 9.35 0.39
C MET A 39 10.26 8.32 0.84
N VAL A 40 9.90 7.40 1.74
CA VAL A 40 10.81 6.33 2.21
C VAL A 40 10.80 5.13 1.25
N ASN A 41 9.62 4.70 0.79
CA ASN A 41 9.52 3.47 0.01
C ASN A 41 9.90 3.63 -1.46
N ILE A 42 9.66 4.79 -2.10
CA ILE A 42 10.05 5.01 -3.50
C ILE A 42 11.57 4.83 -3.70
N PRO A 43 12.46 5.46 -2.90
CA PRO A 43 13.90 5.25 -3.03
C PRO A 43 14.31 3.79 -2.87
N VAL A 44 13.70 3.06 -1.92
CA VAL A 44 13.98 1.63 -1.70
C VAL A 44 13.57 0.81 -2.93
N VAL A 45 12.37 1.04 -3.46
CA VAL A 45 11.89 0.40 -4.69
C VAL A 45 12.83 0.72 -5.85
N CYS A 46 13.17 2.00 -6.06
CA CYS A 46 14.10 2.41 -7.10
C CYS A 46 15.45 1.69 -6.97
N VAL A 47 16.07 1.67 -5.79
CA VAL A 47 17.36 1.00 -5.59
C VAL A 47 17.28 -0.50 -5.90
N ILE A 48 16.21 -1.18 -5.49
CA ILE A 48 16.03 -2.62 -5.73
C ILE A 48 15.83 -2.91 -7.22
N PHE A 49 15.02 -2.11 -7.92
CA PHE A 49 14.70 -2.32 -9.34
C PHE A 49 15.85 -1.88 -10.27
N PHE A 50 16.53 -0.77 -9.96
CA PHE A 50 17.63 -0.27 -10.78
C PHE A 50 18.96 -1.01 -10.55
N SER A 51 19.14 -1.70 -9.42
CA SER A 51 20.39 -2.43 -9.16
C SER A 51 20.35 -3.85 -9.73
N PRO A 52 21.11 -4.14 -10.81
CA PRO A 52 21.19 -5.48 -11.39
C PRO A 52 21.90 -6.50 -10.49
N THR A 53 22.54 -6.04 -9.41
CA THR A 53 23.19 -6.90 -8.42
C THR A 53 22.19 -7.37 -7.38
N LEU A 54 21.29 -6.49 -6.94
CA LEU A 54 20.30 -6.75 -5.90
C LEU A 54 19.12 -7.59 -6.41
N ASN A 55 18.73 -7.42 -7.68
CA ASN A 55 17.64 -8.18 -8.29
C ASN A 55 17.93 -9.70 -8.46
N LYS A 56 19.18 -10.14 -8.22
CA LYS A 56 19.56 -11.56 -8.25
C LYS A 56 19.14 -12.30 -6.99
N THR A 57 18.97 -11.59 -5.87
CA THR A 57 18.58 -12.17 -4.59
C THR A 57 17.06 -12.21 -4.49
N LYS A 58 16.50 -13.42 -4.43
CA LYS A 58 15.04 -13.65 -4.36
C LYS A 58 14.41 -12.92 -3.17
N GLU A 59 15.12 -12.82 -2.06
CA GLU A 59 14.64 -12.19 -0.83
C GLU A 59 14.42 -10.69 -1.00
N LEU A 60 15.35 -10.00 -1.68
CA LEU A 60 15.26 -8.56 -1.89
C LEU A 60 14.13 -8.18 -2.84
N MET A 61 13.83 -9.05 -3.82
CA MET A 61 12.71 -8.86 -4.72
C MET A 61 11.36 -8.88 -3.99
N PHE A 62 11.21 -9.73 -2.98
CA PHE A 62 10.00 -9.74 -2.15
C PHE A 62 9.87 -8.49 -1.28
N ILE A 63 10.97 -8.03 -0.70
CA ILE A 63 11.00 -6.77 0.06
C ILE A 63 10.60 -5.60 -0.87
N GLY A 64 11.14 -5.56 -2.08
CA GLY A 64 10.77 -4.55 -3.08
C GLY A 64 9.29 -4.59 -3.45
N GLY A 65 8.70 -5.79 -3.57
CA GLY A 65 7.26 -5.93 -3.82
C GLY A 65 6.38 -5.48 -2.65
N LEU A 66 6.80 -5.71 -1.40
CA LEU A 66 6.11 -5.18 -0.22
C LEU A 66 6.21 -3.65 -0.15
N CYS A 67 7.38 -3.06 -0.38
CA CYS A 67 7.53 -1.61 -0.46
C CYS A 67 6.67 -1.01 -1.59
N LEU A 68 6.55 -1.71 -2.73
CA LEU A 68 5.67 -1.29 -3.80
C LEU A 68 4.19 -1.34 -3.38
N ALA A 69 3.76 -2.36 -2.65
CA ALA A 69 2.43 -2.43 -2.07
C ALA A 69 2.14 -1.24 -1.14
N ASP A 70 3.10 -0.95 -0.27
CA ASP A 70 3.01 0.16 0.67
C ASP A 70 2.95 1.52 -0.05
N THR A 71 3.66 1.68 -1.17
CA THR A 71 3.52 2.91 -1.97
C THR A 71 2.13 3.05 -2.59
N VAL A 72 1.53 1.96 -3.08
CA VAL A 72 0.17 2.01 -3.67
C VAL A 72 -0.85 2.40 -2.61
N ASP A 73 -0.74 1.84 -1.41
CA ASP A 73 -1.60 2.16 -0.28
C ASP A 73 -1.43 3.63 0.17
N ALA A 74 -0.18 4.11 0.25
CA ALA A 74 0.14 5.49 0.55
C ALA A 74 -0.39 6.50 -0.47
N PHE A 75 -0.42 6.13 -1.76
CA PHE A 75 -1.12 6.94 -2.76
C PHE A 75 -2.63 7.01 -2.49
N GLY A 76 -3.25 5.92 -2.03
CA GLY A 76 -4.65 5.91 -1.57
C GLY A 76 -4.92 6.97 -0.51
N TYR A 77 -4.06 7.06 0.52
CA TYR A 77 -4.13 8.08 1.56
C TYR A 77 -3.98 9.51 1.02
N ILE A 78 -3.01 9.75 0.14
CA ILE A 78 -2.82 11.07 -0.49
C ILE A 78 -4.04 11.47 -1.33
N PHE A 79 -4.57 10.56 -2.15
CA PHE A 79 -5.77 10.83 -2.96
C PHE A 79 -7.01 11.07 -2.10
N ALA A 80 -7.18 10.31 -1.02
CA ALA A 80 -8.27 10.51 -0.07
C ALA A 80 -8.19 11.90 0.58
N GLY A 81 -6.99 12.32 1.00
CA GLY A 81 -6.73 13.66 1.54
C GLY A 81 -7.09 14.75 0.54
N ILE A 82 -6.54 14.69 -0.69
CA ILE A 82 -6.79 15.68 -1.74
C ILE A 82 -8.28 15.81 -2.07
N ILE A 83 -8.98 14.68 -2.26
CA ILE A 83 -10.41 14.69 -2.61
C ILE A 83 -11.24 15.27 -1.47
N ARG A 84 -10.96 14.90 -0.22
CA ARG A 84 -11.66 15.49 0.93
C ARG A 84 -11.40 16.98 1.05
N THR A 85 -10.14 17.43 1.00
CA THR A 85 -9.81 18.86 1.07
C THR A 85 -10.49 19.65 -0.05
N HIS A 86 -10.59 19.08 -1.25
CA HIS A 86 -11.30 19.70 -2.37
C HIS A 86 -12.81 19.81 -2.11
N MET A 87 -13.45 18.80 -1.50
CA MET A 87 -14.87 18.86 -1.14
C MET A 87 -15.15 19.91 -0.06
N TYR A 88 -14.30 19.98 0.97
CA TYR A 88 -14.37 21.00 2.02
C TYR A 88 -14.19 22.41 1.45
N ALA A 89 -13.23 22.61 0.54
CA ALA A 89 -12.98 23.92 -0.06
C ALA A 89 -14.16 24.44 -0.91
N ILE A 90 -14.96 23.54 -1.49
CA ILE A 90 -16.14 23.88 -2.30
C ILE A 90 -17.40 24.02 -1.41
N GLY A 91 -17.36 23.54 -0.16
CA GLY A 91 -18.51 23.55 0.74
C GLY A 91 -19.60 22.54 0.34
N THR A 92 -19.23 21.47 -0.35
CA THR A 92 -20.14 20.42 -0.83
C THR A 92 -20.30 19.25 0.14
N ASP A 93 -19.85 19.39 1.38
CA ASP A 93 -19.82 18.30 2.37
C ASP A 93 -21.23 17.78 2.74
N GLU A 94 -22.27 18.60 2.58
CA GLU A 94 -23.66 18.20 2.80
C GLU A 94 -24.35 17.59 1.55
N SER A 95 -23.66 17.54 0.42
CA SER A 95 -24.28 17.04 -0.82
C SER A 95 -24.47 15.52 -0.75
N VAL A 96 -25.73 15.09 -0.79
CA VAL A 96 -26.10 13.67 -0.78
C VAL A 96 -25.69 13.04 -2.10
N THR A 97 -24.54 12.36 -2.11
CA THR A 97 -24.09 11.57 -3.25
C THR A 97 -24.72 10.17 -3.25
N TYR A 98 -24.93 9.60 -4.44
CA TYR A 98 -25.39 8.21 -4.57
C TYR A 98 -24.32 7.23 -4.05
N GLN A 99 -24.72 6.20 -3.30
CA GLN A 99 -23.80 5.20 -2.71
C GLN A 99 -22.82 4.59 -3.72
N ILE A 100 -23.27 4.37 -4.96
CA ILE A 100 -22.44 3.84 -6.06
C ILE A 100 -21.28 4.78 -6.44
N ASN A 101 -21.45 6.09 -6.36
CA ASN A 101 -20.35 7.03 -6.63
C ASN A 101 -19.29 6.99 -5.52
N CYS A 102 -19.71 6.78 -4.28
CA CYS A 102 -18.78 6.64 -3.15
C CYS A 102 -17.89 5.40 -3.33
N PHE A 103 -18.48 4.27 -3.78
CA PHE A 103 -17.75 3.02 -4.00
C PHE A 103 -16.73 3.09 -5.15
N TYR A 104 -17.06 3.81 -6.21
CA TYR A 104 -16.18 3.99 -7.38
C TYR A 104 -15.16 5.13 -7.22
N THR A 105 -15.02 5.69 -6.02
CA THR A 105 -14.03 6.75 -5.80
C THR A 105 -12.62 6.18 -5.88
N SER A 106 -11.72 6.89 -6.58
CA SER A 106 -10.37 6.40 -6.88
C SER A 106 -9.57 5.99 -5.65
N PHE A 107 -9.75 6.66 -4.51
CA PHE A 107 -9.05 6.30 -3.27
C PHE A 107 -9.56 4.97 -2.68
N VAL A 108 -10.85 4.65 -2.79
CA VAL A 108 -11.43 3.38 -2.30
C VAL A 108 -10.87 2.20 -3.09
N ILE A 109 -10.79 2.36 -4.42
CA ILE A 109 -10.22 1.35 -5.31
C ILE A 109 -8.73 1.15 -4.99
N LEU A 110 -7.98 2.24 -4.79
CA LEU A 110 -6.56 2.19 -4.42
C LEU A 110 -6.34 1.47 -3.09
N PHE A 111 -7.15 1.78 -2.06
CA PHE A 111 -7.07 1.09 -0.78
C PHE A 111 -7.38 -0.39 -0.90
N PHE A 112 -8.44 -0.75 -1.64
CA PHE A 112 -8.79 -2.15 -1.84
C PHE A 112 -7.66 -2.92 -2.53
N VAL A 113 -7.12 -2.36 -3.62
CA VAL A 113 -6.00 -2.96 -4.35
C VAL A 113 -4.74 -3.03 -3.47
N GLY A 114 -4.41 -1.96 -2.75
CA GLY A 114 -3.26 -1.89 -1.85
C GLY A 114 -3.32 -2.92 -0.73
N TYR A 115 -4.47 -3.06 -0.06
CA TYR A 115 -4.69 -4.06 0.99
C TYR A 115 -4.55 -5.49 0.47
N GLN A 116 -5.24 -5.82 -0.63
CA GLN A 116 -5.20 -7.16 -1.22
C GLN A 116 -3.78 -7.50 -1.69
N PHE A 117 -3.11 -6.56 -2.36
CA PHE A 117 -1.75 -6.75 -2.84
C PHE A 117 -0.76 -6.97 -1.69
N THR A 118 -0.88 -6.22 -0.60
CA THR A 118 -0.07 -6.40 0.62
C THR A 118 -0.29 -7.78 1.24
N ALA A 119 -1.54 -8.24 1.34
CA ALA A 119 -1.88 -9.55 1.89
C ALA A 119 -1.30 -10.69 1.04
N ILE A 120 -1.46 -10.61 -0.29
CA ILE A 120 -0.91 -11.59 -1.23
C ILE A 120 0.62 -11.63 -1.15
N MET A 121 1.28 -10.48 -1.17
CA MET A 121 2.74 -10.41 -1.07
C MET A 121 3.26 -11.02 0.23
N THR A 122 2.59 -10.75 1.35
CA THR A 122 2.94 -11.31 2.67
C THR A 122 2.76 -12.83 2.69
N LEU A 123 1.69 -13.34 2.07
CA LEU A 123 1.46 -14.77 1.93
C LEU A 123 2.53 -15.44 1.07
N VAL A 124 2.90 -14.83 -0.06
CA VAL A 124 3.96 -15.35 -0.93
C VAL A 124 5.30 -15.38 -0.22
N VAL A 125 5.64 -14.35 0.59
CA VAL A 125 6.83 -14.35 1.43
C VAL A 125 6.81 -15.50 2.42
N SER A 126 5.68 -15.71 3.09
CA SER A 126 5.51 -16.78 4.07
C SER A 126 5.67 -18.16 3.42
N LEU A 127 5.11 -18.36 2.23
CA LEU A 127 5.27 -19.59 1.46
C LEU A 127 6.71 -19.83 0.98
N ASP A 128 7.43 -18.79 0.56
CA ASP A 128 8.83 -18.93 0.16
C ASP A 128 9.72 -19.36 1.34
N ARG A 129 9.45 -18.81 2.54
CA ARG A 129 10.13 -19.20 3.78
C ARG A 129 9.79 -20.62 4.20
N PHE A 130 8.52 -21.00 4.13
CA PHE A 130 8.09 -22.36 4.39
C PHE A 130 8.77 -23.35 3.44
N ALA A 131 8.75 -23.08 2.13
CA ALA A 131 9.41 -23.92 1.14
C ALA A 131 10.92 -24.05 1.38
N ALA A 132 11.60 -22.98 1.82
CA ALA A 132 13.01 -23.00 2.14
C ALA A 132 13.36 -23.96 3.28
N VAL A 133 12.49 -24.05 4.30
CA VAL A 133 12.67 -24.93 5.46
C VAL A 133 12.45 -26.39 5.09
N PHE A 134 11.40 -26.71 4.34
CA PHE A 134 11.06 -28.10 4.02
C PHE A 134 11.85 -28.69 2.84
N TYR A 135 12.27 -27.85 1.89
CA TYR A 135 12.87 -28.31 0.63
C TYR A 135 14.12 -27.52 0.22
N PRO A 136 15.17 -27.48 1.06
CA PRO A 136 16.39 -26.72 0.78
C PRO A 136 17.07 -27.13 -0.55
N SER A 137 17.02 -28.41 -0.92
CA SER A 137 17.63 -28.93 -2.15
C SER A 137 16.87 -28.61 -3.44
N ARG A 138 15.56 -28.30 -3.35
CA ARG A 138 14.70 -27.97 -4.50
C ARG A 138 14.55 -26.46 -4.74
N GLN A 139 14.80 -25.64 -3.72
CA GLN A 139 14.72 -24.16 -3.76
C GLN A 139 15.58 -23.52 -4.88
N MET A 140 16.71 -24.16 -5.24
CA MET A 140 17.61 -23.67 -6.30
C MET A 140 17.07 -23.87 -7.72
N ARG A 141 16.17 -24.84 -7.96
CA ARG A 141 15.68 -25.19 -9.31
C ARG A 141 14.39 -24.49 -9.73
N PHE A 142 13.68 -23.84 -8.79
CA PHE A 142 12.43 -23.16 -9.11
C PHE A 142 12.70 -21.88 -9.91
N SER A 143 12.29 -21.88 -11.19
CA SER A 143 12.53 -20.81 -12.17
C SER A 143 11.81 -19.50 -11.80
N ARG A 144 12.51 -18.38 -11.97
CA ARG A 144 12.02 -17.02 -11.64
C ARG A 144 10.81 -16.60 -12.50
N ALA A 145 10.70 -17.12 -13.72
CA ALA A 145 9.65 -16.76 -14.67
C ALA A 145 8.25 -17.23 -14.22
N ASN A 146 8.14 -18.46 -13.71
CA ASN A 146 6.83 -18.99 -13.25
C ASN A 146 6.32 -18.24 -12.01
N ARG A 147 7.22 -17.75 -11.15
CA ARG A 147 6.85 -16.98 -9.95
C ARG A 147 6.32 -15.60 -10.33
N PHE A 148 7.00 -14.89 -11.25
CA PHE A 148 6.50 -13.64 -11.79
C PHE A 148 5.17 -13.82 -12.51
N SER A 149 4.99 -14.91 -13.26
CA SER A 149 3.74 -15.18 -13.96
C SER A 149 2.57 -15.44 -13.01
N VAL A 150 2.81 -16.07 -11.85
CA VAL A 150 1.76 -16.25 -10.82
C VAL A 150 1.45 -14.94 -10.11
N ILE A 151 2.46 -14.14 -9.74
CA ILE A 151 2.23 -12.84 -9.09
C ILE A 151 1.55 -11.87 -10.06
N ALA A 152 2.00 -11.81 -11.31
CA ALA A 152 1.39 -11.00 -12.36
C ALA A 152 -0.01 -11.53 -12.72
N GLY A 153 -0.23 -12.85 -12.72
CA GLY A 153 -1.54 -13.45 -12.94
C GLY A 153 -2.54 -13.09 -11.84
N VAL A 154 -2.13 -13.13 -10.57
CA VAL A 154 -2.97 -12.71 -9.44
C VAL A 154 -3.19 -11.20 -9.46
N ALA A 155 -2.17 -10.39 -9.72
CA ALA A 155 -2.31 -8.94 -9.85
C ALA A 155 -3.24 -8.56 -11.01
N ALA A 156 -3.08 -9.20 -12.17
CA ALA A 156 -3.95 -9.02 -13.33
C ALA A 156 -5.37 -9.50 -13.02
N TRP A 157 -5.55 -10.61 -12.31
CA TRP A 157 -6.87 -11.11 -11.89
C TRP A 157 -7.59 -10.12 -10.96
N GLN A 158 -6.88 -9.50 -10.03
CA GLN A 158 -7.43 -8.45 -9.15
C GLN A 158 -7.81 -7.18 -9.91
N ILE A 159 -7.10 -6.85 -11.00
CA ILE A 159 -7.44 -5.72 -11.87
C ILE A 159 -8.60 -6.09 -12.81
N LEU A 160 -8.70 -7.35 -13.23
CA LEU A 160 -9.65 -7.82 -14.24
C LEU A 160 -11.01 -8.24 -13.66
N LEU A 161 -11.10 -8.55 -12.35
CA LEU A 161 -12.38 -8.67 -11.67
C LEU A 161 -12.86 -7.27 -11.28
N PRO A 162 -13.80 -6.66 -12.04
CA PRO A 162 -14.55 -5.56 -11.47
C PRO A 162 -15.21 -6.05 -10.17
N PRO A 163 -15.38 -5.19 -9.16
CA PRO A 163 -16.13 -5.55 -7.97
C PRO A 163 -17.54 -5.95 -8.40
N THR A 164 -17.77 -7.26 -8.51
CA THR A 164 -19.12 -7.80 -8.69
C THR A 164 -19.84 -7.56 -7.37
N GLN A 165 -20.85 -6.69 -7.45
CA GLN A 165 -21.75 -6.32 -6.36
C GLN A 165 -22.28 -7.53 -5.60
#